data_AF-A0A925XSM1-F1
#
_entry.id   AF-A0A925XSM1-F1
#
_cell.length_a   1.000
_cell.length_b   1.000
_cell.length_c   1.000
_cell.angle_alpha   90.00
_cell.angle_beta   90.00
_cell.angle_gamma   90.00
#
_symmetry.space_group_name_H-M   'P 1'
#
loop_
_entity.id
_entity.type
_entity.pdbx_description
1 polymer ?
#
loop_
_entity_poly.entity_id
_entity_poly.type
_entity_poly.pdbx_seq_one_letter_code
_entity_poly.pdbx_strand_id
1 'polypeptide(L)'
;ALAEPGWCAAGGRILLSESFTQALLADRISVEDWSFADKFRGAQRGQLNRALSSLWLPLGPLRRLGARRWQRLRGCNFAAFRTDVERVNGFDESFQGWGFEDSDFATRLIASGVRLKNARFATNVYHLWHRENDRTREGENWQRLQSRIEAQATLAQIGLDQYRRSPAPIDQLHV
;
A
#
# COMPACT_ATOMS: atom_id res chain seq x y z
N ALA A 1 5.89 7.15 -17.84
CA ALA A 1 5.06 6.01 -17.38
C ALA A 1 5.12 5.87 -15.85
N LEU A 2 4.09 5.27 -15.24
CA LEU A 2 4.08 4.94 -13.81
C LEU A 2 4.97 3.72 -13.53
N ALA A 3 4.75 2.61 -14.24
CA ALA A 3 5.62 1.44 -14.19
C ALA A 3 7.00 1.76 -14.79
N GLU A 4 8.05 1.44 -14.05
CA GLU A 4 9.46 1.63 -14.44
C GLU A 4 10.34 0.73 -13.56
N PRO A 5 11.19 -0.14 -14.12
CA PRO A 5 12.08 -1.00 -13.33
C PRO A 5 12.91 -0.21 -12.31
N GLY A 6 13.10 -0.76 -11.11
CA GLY A 6 13.76 -0.07 -10.00
C GLY A 6 12.93 1.05 -9.36
N TRP A 7 11.63 1.14 -9.70
CA TRP A 7 10.67 2.01 -9.03
C TRP A 7 9.43 1.26 -8.54
N CYS A 8 9.04 1.53 -7.29
CA CYS A 8 7.75 1.15 -6.73
C CYS A 8 6.77 2.33 -6.83
N ALA A 9 5.60 2.11 -7.39
CA ALA A 9 4.54 3.09 -7.50
C ALA A 9 3.71 3.14 -6.20
N ALA A 10 3.76 4.25 -5.48
CA ALA A 10 3.00 4.47 -4.24
C ALA A 10 1.69 5.22 -4.54
N GLY A 11 0.58 4.50 -4.50
CA GLY A 11 -0.77 5.03 -4.70
C GLY A 11 -1.33 5.72 -3.46
N GLY A 12 -2.60 6.07 -3.54
CA GLY A 12 -3.34 6.67 -2.44
C GLY A 12 -4.73 6.09 -2.32
N ARG A 13 -5.42 6.54 -1.29
CA ARG A 13 -6.81 6.19 -1.00
C ARG A 13 -7.62 7.45 -0.68
N ILE A 14 -8.87 7.43 -1.10
CA ILE A 14 -9.91 8.38 -0.69
C ILE A 14 -10.78 7.63 0.31
N LEU A 15 -10.80 8.09 1.55
CA LEU A 15 -11.56 7.44 2.62
C LEU A 15 -13.03 7.83 2.49
N LEU A 16 -13.91 6.84 2.49
CA LEU A 16 -15.35 7.06 2.60
C LEU A 16 -15.76 7.03 4.07
N SER A 17 -16.82 7.76 4.43
CA SER A 17 -17.40 7.64 5.77
C SER A 17 -18.12 6.31 5.94
N GLU A 18 -18.35 5.92 7.20
CA GLU A 18 -19.15 4.72 7.53
C GLU A 18 -20.55 4.79 6.92
N SER A 19 -21.27 5.88 7.19
CA SER A 19 -22.63 6.09 6.68
C SER A 19 -22.71 6.09 5.16
N PHE A 20 -21.72 6.69 4.49
CA PHE A 20 -21.69 6.72 3.03
C PHE A 20 -21.30 5.36 2.45
N THR A 21 -20.40 4.62 3.10
CA THR A 21 -20.06 3.24 2.70
C THR A 21 -21.29 2.35 2.75
N GLN A 22 -22.10 2.45 3.81
CA GLN A 22 -23.34 1.69 3.95
C GLN A 22 -24.35 2.04 2.85
N ALA A 23 -24.59 3.33 2.61
CA ALA A 23 -25.48 3.79 1.54
C ALA A 23 -25.00 3.35 0.14
N LEU A 24 -23.69 3.50 -0.12
CA LEU A 24 -23.07 3.10 -1.38
C LEU A 24 -23.29 1.62 -1.70
N LEU A 25 -23.13 0.76 -0.70
CA LEU A 25 -23.33 -0.69 -0.84
C LEU A 25 -24.81 -1.06 -0.97
N ALA A 26 -25.69 -0.43 -0.19
CA ALA A 26 -27.13 -0.70 -0.22
C ALA A 26 -27.77 -0.28 -1.55
N ASP A 27 -27.45 0.94 -1.99
CA ASP A 27 -28.05 1.56 -3.18
C ASP A 27 -27.23 1.33 -4.46
N ARG A 28 -26.13 0.56 -4.37
CA ARG A 28 -25.18 0.29 -5.47
C ARG A 28 -24.68 1.55 -6.18
N ILE A 29 -24.35 2.58 -5.38
CA ILE A 29 -23.85 3.85 -5.91
C ILE A 29 -22.46 3.64 -6.50
N SER A 30 -22.25 4.07 -7.74
CA SER A 30 -20.93 4.05 -8.39
C SER A 30 -20.26 5.43 -8.20
N VAL A 31 -19.47 5.56 -7.13
CA VAL A 31 -18.77 6.82 -6.77
C VAL A 31 -17.65 7.18 -7.77
N GLU A 32 -17.15 6.19 -8.51
CA GLU A 32 -16.23 6.35 -9.62
C GLU A 32 -16.81 7.26 -10.71
N ASP A 33 -18.10 7.12 -11.01
CA ASP A 33 -18.82 7.82 -12.07
C ASP A 33 -19.23 9.25 -11.69
N TRP A 34 -19.10 9.59 -10.42
CA TRP A 34 -19.40 10.94 -9.95
C TRP A 34 -18.54 11.98 -10.65
N SER A 35 -19.17 13.09 -11.06
CA SER A 35 -18.43 14.25 -11.54
C SER A 35 -17.54 14.80 -10.43
N PHE A 36 -16.58 15.66 -10.80
CA PHE A 36 -15.78 16.35 -9.80
C PHE A 36 -16.65 17.21 -8.86
N ALA A 37 -17.72 17.83 -9.38
CA ALA A 37 -18.64 18.63 -8.58
C ALA A 37 -19.41 17.76 -7.56
N ASP A 38 -19.82 16.56 -7.94
CA ASP A 38 -20.44 15.59 -7.02
C ASP A 38 -19.47 15.15 -5.95
N LYS A 39 -18.22 14.82 -6.32
CA LYS A 39 -17.17 14.45 -5.37
C LYS A 39 -16.86 15.61 -4.41
N PHE A 40 -16.86 16.85 -4.89
CA PHE A 40 -16.67 18.03 -4.06
C PHE A 40 -17.81 18.23 -3.06
N ARG A 41 -19.08 18.14 -3.52
CA ARG A 41 -20.26 18.17 -2.64
C ARG A 41 -20.23 17.03 -1.62
N GLY A 42 -19.86 15.84 -2.04
CA GLY A 42 -19.69 14.69 -1.15
C GLY A 42 -18.63 14.94 -0.08
N ALA A 43 -17.52 15.59 -0.42
CA ALA A 43 -16.51 15.98 0.56
C ALA A 43 -17.04 16.99 1.58
N GLN A 44 -17.79 17.99 1.12
CA GLN A 44 -18.44 18.97 2.00
C GLN A 44 -19.46 18.32 2.96
N ARG A 45 -20.11 17.24 2.53
CA ARG A 45 -21.02 16.42 3.34
C ARG A 45 -20.30 15.40 4.24
N GLY A 46 -18.97 15.35 4.21
CA GLY A 46 -18.20 14.37 4.98
C GLY A 46 -18.26 12.94 4.44
N GLN A 47 -18.80 12.71 3.24
CA GLN A 47 -18.91 11.38 2.62
C GLN A 47 -17.55 10.85 2.16
N LEU A 48 -16.64 11.75 1.80
CA LEU A 48 -15.28 11.43 1.38
C LEU A 48 -14.29 12.46 1.92
N ASN A 49 -13.09 12.02 2.32
CA ASN A 49 -12.15 12.91 3.00
C ASN A 49 -11.40 13.89 2.06
N ARG A 50 -11.38 13.64 0.74
CA ARG A 50 -10.67 14.49 -0.23
C ARG A 50 -11.17 14.35 -1.67
N ALA A 51 -11.89 15.35 -2.18
CA ALA A 51 -12.36 15.35 -3.57
C ALA A 51 -11.22 15.50 -4.58
N LEU A 52 -10.25 16.38 -4.32
CA LEU A 52 -9.15 16.71 -5.25
C LEU A 52 -8.30 15.50 -5.64
N SER A 53 -8.17 14.52 -4.74
CA SER A 53 -7.39 13.31 -5.03
C SER A 53 -8.06 12.38 -6.05
N SER A 54 -9.31 12.64 -6.45
CA SER A 54 -9.97 11.89 -7.53
C SER A 54 -9.55 12.36 -8.93
N LEU A 55 -8.91 13.53 -9.04
CA LEU A 55 -8.45 14.06 -10.32
C LEU A 55 -7.29 13.24 -10.88
N TRP A 56 -7.30 13.06 -12.19
CA TRP A 56 -6.12 12.60 -12.91
C TRP A 56 -5.25 13.80 -13.29
N LEU A 57 -3.97 13.79 -12.91
CA LEU A 57 -3.02 14.86 -13.23
C LEU A 57 -1.76 14.28 -13.90
N PRO A 58 -1.30 14.83 -15.04
CA PRO A 58 -0.10 14.38 -15.72
C PRO A 58 1.18 14.92 -15.05
N LEU A 59 1.41 14.55 -13.79
CA LEU A 59 2.51 15.10 -12.96
C LEU A 59 3.94 14.85 -13.50
N GLY A 60 4.11 14.03 -14.55
CA GLY A 60 5.41 13.84 -15.21
C GLY A 60 6.56 13.53 -14.24
N PRO A 61 7.71 14.23 -14.35
CA PRO A 61 8.87 14.05 -13.46
C PRO A 61 8.59 14.34 -11.98
N LEU A 62 7.59 15.17 -11.64
CA LEU A 62 7.25 15.47 -10.24
C LEU A 62 6.82 14.23 -9.46
N ARG A 63 6.42 13.16 -10.16
CA ARG A 63 6.15 11.86 -9.53
C ARG A 63 7.37 11.27 -8.84
N ARG A 64 8.59 11.68 -9.19
CA ARG A 64 9.86 11.20 -8.63
C ARG A 64 10.32 11.98 -7.39
N LEU A 65 9.68 13.09 -7.05
CA LEU A 65 10.01 13.85 -5.84
C LEU A 65 9.85 12.97 -4.60
N GLY A 66 10.75 13.07 -3.62
CA GLY A 66 10.67 12.25 -2.40
C GLY A 66 10.83 10.75 -2.66
N ALA A 67 11.66 10.36 -3.64
CA ALA A 67 11.91 8.98 -4.05
C ALA A 67 12.38 8.05 -2.92
N ARG A 68 12.96 8.59 -1.84
CA ARG A 68 13.42 7.83 -0.67
C ARG A 68 12.56 8.04 0.58
N ARG A 69 11.39 8.68 0.44
CA ARG A 69 10.48 8.95 1.57
C ARG A 69 9.57 7.74 1.77
N TRP A 70 10.02 6.77 2.55
CA TRP A 70 9.31 5.51 2.81
C TRP A 70 7.86 5.72 3.28
N GLN A 71 7.59 6.81 4.03
CA GLN A 71 6.26 7.18 4.55
C GLN A 71 5.19 7.37 3.45
N ARG A 72 5.59 7.42 2.18
CA ARG A 72 4.66 7.59 1.06
C ARG A 72 4.00 6.31 0.62
N LEU A 73 4.64 5.17 0.84
CA LEU A 73 4.09 3.86 0.55
C LEU A 73 3.05 3.51 1.62
N ARG A 74 1.94 2.95 1.16
CA ARG A 74 0.89 2.41 2.00
C ARG A 74 0.48 1.08 1.41
N GLY A 75 0.34 0.05 2.25
CA GLY A 75 -0.03 -1.29 1.80
C GLY A 75 -1.35 -1.33 1.01
N CYS A 76 -2.27 -0.40 1.29
CA CYS A 76 -3.59 -0.36 0.65
C CYS A 76 -3.58 -0.13 -0.87
N ASN A 77 -2.53 0.47 -1.44
CA ASN A 77 -2.46 0.76 -2.87
C ASN A 77 -1.02 1.10 -3.28
N PHE A 78 -0.32 0.10 -3.82
CA PHE A 78 0.98 0.28 -4.45
C PHE A 78 1.17 -0.77 -5.56
N ALA A 79 2.17 -0.56 -6.39
CA ALA A 79 2.62 -1.56 -7.36
C ALA A 79 4.16 -1.62 -7.36
N ALA A 80 4.71 -2.83 -7.34
CA ALA A 80 6.13 -3.09 -7.40
C ALA A 80 6.41 -4.23 -8.40
N PHE A 81 7.60 -4.23 -9.00
CA PHE A 81 8.01 -5.36 -9.82
C PHE A 81 8.22 -6.58 -8.95
N ARG A 82 7.76 -7.75 -9.42
CA ARG A 82 7.95 -9.03 -8.72
C ARG A 82 9.41 -9.25 -8.30
N THR A 83 10.35 -8.94 -9.19
CA THR A 83 11.79 -9.07 -8.92
C THR A 83 12.27 -8.19 -7.77
N ASP A 84 11.71 -6.99 -7.61
CA ASP A 84 12.02 -6.09 -6.49
C ASP A 84 11.38 -6.59 -5.18
N VAL A 85 10.16 -7.15 -5.23
CA VAL A 85 9.49 -7.78 -4.08
C VAL A 85 10.27 -9.00 -3.59
N GLU A 86 10.67 -9.88 -4.51
CA GLU A 86 11.44 -11.09 -4.20
C GLU A 86 12.84 -10.75 -3.68
N ARG A 87 13.47 -9.67 -4.17
CA ARG A 87 14.79 -9.20 -3.71
C ARG A 87 14.79 -8.86 -2.22
N VAL A 88 13.69 -8.34 -1.70
CA VAL A 88 13.57 -7.96 -0.27
C VAL A 88 12.92 -9.04 0.59
N ASN A 89 12.66 -10.23 0.03
CA ASN A 89 11.94 -11.31 0.69
C ASN A 89 10.46 -10.98 1.03
N GLY A 90 9.81 -10.09 0.27
CA GLY A 90 8.40 -9.73 0.46
C GLY A 90 8.11 -8.94 1.74
N PHE A 91 6.90 -9.07 2.30
CA PHE A 91 6.54 -8.46 3.59
C PHE A 91 7.17 -9.24 4.75
N ASP A 92 7.44 -8.57 5.87
CA ASP A 92 7.95 -9.21 7.08
C ASP A 92 6.79 -9.61 8.00
N GLU A 93 6.52 -10.92 8.06
CA GLU A 93 5.44 -11.52 8.85
C GLU A 93 5.71 -11.49 10.37
N SER A 94 6.89 -11.04 10.81
CA SER A 94 7.12 -10.74 12.22
C SER A 94 6.33 -9.52 12.71
N PHE A 95 5.86 -8.65 11.80
CA PHE A 95 4.91 -7.59 12.12
C PHE A 95 3.51 -8.16 12.26
N GLN A 96 3.06 -8.27 13.51
CA GLN A 96 1.74 -8.79 13.87
C GLN A 96 0.88 -7.69 14.49
N GLY A 97 -0.43 -7.76 14.25
CA GLY A 97 -1.35 -6.69 14.63
C GLY A 97 -1.21 -5.46 13.72
N TRP A 98 -1.72 -4.31 14.17
CA TRP A 98 -1.65 -3.09 13.37
C TRP A 98 -0.24 -2.48 13.36
N GLY A 99 0.21 -2.09 12.17
CA GLY A 99 1.18 -1.01 12.00
C GLY A 99 2.56 -1.43 11.53
N PHE A 100 3.12 -0.58 10.68
CA PHE A 100 4.52 -0.51 10.25
C PHE A 100 5.03 -1.65 9.37
N GLU A 101 4.22 -2.64 9.01
CA GLU A 101 4.57 -3.69 8.05
C GLU A 101 4.80 -3.11 6.64
N ASP A 102 3.97 -2.15 6.25
CA ASP A 102 4.09 -1.43 4.97
C ASP A 102 5.32 -0.52 4.93
N SER A 103 5.67 0.02 6.09
CA SER A 103 6.77 0.94 6.28
C SER A 103 8.09 0.19 6.27
N ASP A 104 8.17 -0.97 6.93
CA ASP A 104 9.29 -1.90 6.86
C ASP A 104 9.54 -2.40 5.43
N PHE A 105 8.47 -2.78 4.72
CA PHE A 105 8.58 -3.16 3.32
C PHE A 105 9.15 -2.02 2.45
N ALA A 106 8.68 -0.79 2.65
CA ALA A 106 9.15 0.37 1.92
C ALA A 106 10.61 0.74 2.22
N THR A 107 11.05 0.64 3.48
CA THR A 107 12.44 0.93 3.87
C THR A 107 13.40 -0.10 3.28
N ARG A 108 13.06 -1.39 3.29
CA ARG A 108 13.85 -2.46 2.67
C ARG A 108 13.95 -2.31 1.15
N LEU A 109 12.85 -1.95 0.47
CA LEU A 109 12.89 -1.60 -0.94
C LEU A 109 13.89 -0.47 -1.20
N ILE A 110 13.82 0.62 -0.42
CA ILE A 110 14.75 1.76 -0.56
C ILE A 110 16.20 1.37 -0.28
N ALA A 111 16.45 0.59 0.77
CA ALA A 111 17.78 0.09 1.12
C ALA A 111 18.36 -0.82 0.03
N SER A 112 17.51 -1.56 -0.68
CA SER A 112 17.90 -2.40 -1.83
C SER A 112 18.10 -1.63 -3.15
N GLY A 113 17.95 -0.30 -3.14
CA GLY A 113 18.15 0.58 -4.29
C GLY A 113 16.88 0.94 -5.08
N VAL A 114 15.72 0.40 -4.70
CA VAL A 114 14.43 0.74 -5.33
C VAL A 114 13.98 2.14 -4.90
N ARG A 115 13.37 2.89 -5.81
CA ARG A 115 12.86 4.24 -5.53
C ARG A 115 11.33 4.27 -5.52
N LEU A 116 10.75 5.16 -4.72
CA LEU A 116 9.31 5.36 -4.69
C LEU A 116 8.87 6.44 -5.71
N LYS A 117 7.83 6.13 -6.47
CA LYS A 117 7.18 7.05 -7.42
C LYS A 117 5.77 7.35 -6.95
N ASN A 118 5.37 8.62 -6.94
CA ASN A 118 4.01 9.03 -6.58
C ASN A 118 3.01 8.62 -7.67
N ALA A 119 2.13 7.68 -7.35
CA ALA A 119 1.03 7.26 -8.21
C ALA A 119 -0.32 7.93 -7.85
N ARG A 120 -0.37 8.76 -6.80
CA ARG A 120 -1.53 9.62 -6.52
C ARG A 120 -1.86 10.50 -7.74
N PHE A 121 -3.13 10.87 -7.87
CA PHE A 121 -3.69 11.55 -9.04
C PHE A 121 -3.54 10.74 -10.35
N ALA A 122 -3.53 9.42 -10.24
CA ALA A 122 -3.60 8.50 -11.38
C ALA A 122 -4.20 7.14 -11.00
N THR A 123 -3.90 6.64 -9.80
CA THR A 123 -4.31 5.27 -9.39
C THR A 123 -5.03 5.24 -8.05
N ASN A 124 -5.58 6.35 -7.56
CA ASN A 124 -6.21 6.38 -6.24
C ASN A 124 -7.46 5.48 -6.20
N VAL A 125 -7.63 4.79 -5.08
CA VAL A 125 -8.77 3.90 -4.83
C VAL A 125 -9.71 4.52 -3.79
N TYR A 126 -10.97 4.10 -3.80
CA TYR A 126 -11.91 4.40 -2.73
C TYR A 126 -11.78 3.34 -1.64
N HIS A 127 -11.56 3.79 -0.42
CA HIS A 127 -11.47 2.94 0.75
C HIS A 127 -12.83 2.95 1.45
N LEU A 128 -13.55 1.85 1.30
CA LEU A 128 -14.77 1.58 2.03
C LEU A 128 -14.43 1.55 3.52
N TRP A 129 -15.27 2.21 4.32
CA TRP A 129 -15.07 2.24 5.76
C TRP A 129 -15.17 0.84 6.36
N HIS A 130 -14.27 0.55 7.28
CA HIS A 130 -14.34 -0.60 8.18
C HIS A 130 -13.79 -0.20 9.54
N ARG A 131 -14.14 -0.97 10.58
CA ARG A 131 -13.56 -0.80 11.91
C ARG A 131 -12.04 -0.99 11.86
N GLU A 132 -11.30 -0.11 12.51
CA GLU A 132 -9.83 -0.23 12.58
C GLU A 132 -9.40 -1.51 13.33
N ASN A 133 -8.26 -2.05 12.93
CA ASN A 133 -7.65 -3.22 13.59
C ASN A 133 -7.07 -2.85 14.95
N ASP A 134 -6.84 -3.87 15.78
CA ASP A 134 -6.20 -3.71 17.09
C ASP A 134 -4.78 -3.10 16.99
N ARG A 135 -4.54 -2.06 17.79
CA ARG A 135 -3.32 -1.25 17.83
C ARG A 135 -2.46 -1.50 19.06
N THR A 136 -2.78 -2.48 19.91
CA THR A 136 -2.00 -2.79 21.12
C THR A 136 -0.51 -3.01 20.83
N ARG A 137 -0.15 -3.52 19.64
CA ARG A 137 1.25 -3.77 19.23
C ARG A 137 1.91 -2.62 18.46
N GLU A 138 1.26 -1.48 18.30
CA GLU A 138 1.80 -0.35 17.52
C GLU A 138 3.17 0.11 18.04
N GLY A 139 3.34 0.21 19.37
CA GLY A 139 4.61 0.61 19.98
C GLY A 139 5.76 -0.37 19.74
N GLU A 140 5.49 -1.67 19.85
CA GLU A 140 6.48 -2.73 19.58
C GLU A 140 6.85 -2.76 18.08
N ASN A 141 5.86 -2.65 17.20
CA ASN A 141 6.07 -2.60 15.76
C ASN A 141 6.85 -1.33 15.36
N TRP A 142 6.63 -0.20 16.04
CA TRP A 142 7.42 1.01 15.84
C TRP A 142 8.89 0.82 16.22
N GLN A 143 9.16 0.26 17.40
CA GLN A 143 10.53 -0.03 17.83
C GLN A 143 11.22 -0.99 16.86
N ARG A 144 10.51 -2.04 16.42
CA ARG A 144 11.02 -2.97 15.40
C ARG A 144 11.40 -2.23 14.12
N LEU A 145 10.51 -1.39 13.58
CA LEU A 145 10.80 -0.59 12.39
C LEU A 145 12.04 0.31 12.57
N GLN A 146 12.17 1.00 13.71
CA GLN A 146 13.33 1.85 13.98
C GLN A 146 14.63 1.05 13.94
N SER A 147 14.69 -0.09 14.64
CA SER A 147 15.87 -0.95 14.63
C SER A 147 16.21 -1.46 13.21
N ARG A 148 15.21 -1.73 12.36
CA ARG A 148 15.44 -2.12 10.95
C ARG A 148 16.00 -0.99 10.11
N ILE A 149 15.52 0.24 10.32
CA ILE A 149 16.01 1.43 9.62
C ILE A 149 17.47 1.70 10.01
N GLU A 150 17.79 1.64 11.31
CA GLU A 150 19.15 1.83 11.83
C GLU A 150 20.12 0.78 11.29
N ALA A 151 19.70 -0.48 11.24
CA ALA A 151 20.49 -1.58 10.69
C ALA A 151 20.58 -1.58 9.15
N GLN A 152 19.89 -0.65 8.48
CA GLN A 152 19.74 -0.62 7.01
C GLN A 152 19.32 -1.99 6.44
N ALA A 153 18.39 -2.66 7.11
CA ALA A 153 17.92 -3.98 6.70
C ALA A 153 17.39 -3.95 5.26
N THR A 154 17.71 -4.99 4.49
CA THR A 154 17.27 -5.16 3.09
C THR A 154 16.34 -6.34 2.90
N LEU A 155 16.30 -7.26 3.85
CA LEU A 155 15.50 -8.50 3.82
C LEU A 155 14.51 -8.54 4.97
N ALA A 156 13.30 -9.06 4.71
CA ALA A 156 12.36 -9.44 5.76
C ALA A 156 12.96 -10.53 6.65
N GLN A 157 12.73 -10.48 7.97
CA GLN A 157 13.15 -11.54 8.89
C GLN A 157 12.35 -12.83 8.66
N ILE A 158 11.03 -12.72 8.51
CA ILE A 158 10.13 -13.82 8.17
C ILE A 158 9.39 -13.42 6.91
N GLY A 159 9.73 -14.00 5.75
CA GLY A 159 9.24 -13.52 4.46
C GLY A 159 8.91 -14.63 3.47
N LEU A 160 8.99 -14.33 2.18
CA LEU A 160 8.55 -15.23 1.09
C LEU A 160 9.35 -16.54 0.99
N ASP A 161 10.63 -16.52 1.35
CA ASP A 161 11.52 -17.66 1.31
C ASP A 161 11.03 -18.86 2.11
N GLN A 162 10.32 -18.64 3.22
CA GLN A 162 9.73 -19.72 4.03
C GLN A 162 8.73 -20.59 3.25
N TYR A 163 8.12 -20.04 2.19
CA TYR A 163 7.17 -20.75 1.32
C TYR A 163 7.83 -21.35 0.09
N ARG A 164 9.12 -21.11 -0.14
CA ARG A 164 9.89 -21.75 -1.21
C ARG A 164 10.30 -23.15 -0.75
N ARG A 165 9.34 -24.08 -0.68
CA ARG A 165 9.65 -25.52 -0.61
C ARG A 165 9.87 -26.06 -2.01
N SER A 166 10.94 -26.84 -2.18
CA SER A 166 11.15 -27.72 -3.33
C SER A 166 9.86 -28.48 -3.66
N PRO A 167 9.55 -28.73 -4.95
CA PRO A 167 8.35 -29.47 -5.31
C PRO A 167 8.32 -30.77 -4.51
N ALA A 168 7.22 -31.02 -3.80
CA ALA A 168 6.96 -32.34 -3.25
C ALA A 168 7.04 -33.35 -4.43
N PRO A 169 7.69 -34.51 -4.28
CA PRO A 169 7.69 -35.52 -5.33
C PRO A 169 6.23 -35.85 -5.68
N ILE A 170 5.93 -35.84 -6.99
CA ILE A 170 4.59 -36.06 -7.54
C ILE A 170 4.09 -37.52 -7.36
N ASP A 171 4.83 -38.37 -6.65
CA ASP A 171 4.61 -39.82 -6.61
C ASP A 171 3.75 -40.34 -5.44
N GLN A 172 2.86 -39.53 -4.84
CA GLN A 172 1.94 -40.02 -3.81
C GLN A 172 0.46 -39.65 -4.00
N LEU A 173 0.01 -39.49 -5.25
CA LEU A 173 -1.39 -39.73 -5.57
C LEU A 173 -1.55 -41.22 -5.90
N HIS A 174 -1.77 -42.01 -4.86
CA HIS A 174 -2.24 -43.38 -5.03
C HIS A 174 -3.57 -43.38 -5.78
N VAL A 175 -3.60 -44.21 -6.83
CA VAL A 175 -4.76 -44.69 -7.58
C VAL A 175 -5.87 -45.14 -6.65
#